data_AF-A0A850A7D7-F1
#
_entry.id   AF-A0A850A7D7-F1
#
_cell.length_a   1.000
_cell.length_b   1.000
_cell.length_c   1.000
_cell.angle_alpha   90.00
_cell.angle_beta   90.00
_cell.angle_gamma   90.00
#
_symmetry.space_group_name_H-M   'P 1'
#
loop_
_entity.id
_entity.type
_entity.pdbx_description
1 polymer ?
#
loop_
_entity_poly.entity_id
_entity_poly.type
_entity_poly.pdbx_seq_one_letter_code
_entity_poly.pdbx_strand_id
1 'polypeptide(L)' 'MNTKSSLTLTANLLPSDIAWLFPEYDFETMDLQQHQGVIIERILERGTWEQLRWLFAAYGEDRVAKWVREHGFRVVLNV' A
#
# COMPACT_ATOMS: atom_id res chain seq x y z
N MET A 1 21.38 -10.43 -4.24
CA MET A 1 20.93 -9.71 -5.44
C MET A 1 20.61 -8.29 -5.02
N ASN A 2 21.29 -7.31 -5.62
CA ASN A 2 21.02 -5.88 -5.44
C ASN A 2 19.65 -5.53 -6.04
N THR A 3 18.83 -4.78 -5.33
CA THR A 3 18.03 -3.70 -5.91
C THR A 3 17.83 -2.63 -4.83
N LYS A 4 18.54 -1.50 -4.96
CA LYS A 4 18.03 -0.24 -4.43
C LYS A 4 16.78 0.06 -5.26
N SER A 5 15.58 -0.28 -4.79
CA SER A 5 14.39 0.17 -5.48
C SER A 5 14.16 1.63 -5.12
N SER A 6 14.61 2.50 -6.02
CA SER A 6 14.24 3.91 -5.98
C SER A 6 12.77 3.99 -6.36
N LEU A 7 11.88 3.88 -5.36
CA LEU A 7 10.45 4.12 -5.54
C LEU A 7 10.29 5.46 -6.27
N THR A 8 9.75 5.42 -7.48
CA THR A 8 9.45 6.64 -8.25
C THR A 8 8.03 7.03 -7.92
N LEU A 9 7.84 8.22 -7.36
CA LEU A 9 6.51 8.72 -7.03
C LEU A 9 5.83 9.27 -8.29
N THR A 10 4.55 8.97 -8.42
CA THR A 10 3.69 9.55 -9.47
C THR A 10 3.06 10.86 -8.97
N ALA A 11 2.26 11.51 -9.82
CA ALA A 11 1.63 12.81 -9.50
C ALA A 11 0.68 12.75 -8.30
N ASN A 12 0.06 11.60 -8.02
CA ASN A 12 -0.84 11.39 -6.88
C ASN A 12 -0.11 10.89 -5.62
N LEU A 13 1.23 10.98 -5.61
CA LEU A 13 2.11 10.60 -4.50
C LEU A 13 2.13 9.09 -4.20
N LEU A 14 1.60 8.24 -5.08
CA LEU A 14 1.75 6.79 -5.03
C LEU A 14 3.04 6.35 -5.75
N PRO A 15 3.76 5.34 -5.24
CA PRO A 15 4.84 4.69 -5.97
C PRO A 15 4.34 4.08 -7.28
N SER A 16 5.01 4.32 -8.40
CA SER A 16 4.57 3.76 -9.68
C SER A 16 4.61 2.23 -9.72
N ASP A 17 5.47 1.60 -8.92
CA ASP A 17 5.67 0.16 -8.83
C ASP A 17 4.60 -0.57 -7.99
N ILE A 18 3.64 0.15 -7.38
CA ILE A 18 2.47 -0.47 -6.75
C ILE A 18 1.25 -0.52 -7.68
N ALA A 19 1.30 0.05 -8.88
CA ALA A 19 0.14 0.13 -9.78
C ALA A 19 -0.49 -1.24 -10.10
N TRP A 20 0.32 -2.29 -10.22
CA TRP A 20 -0.15 -3.66 -10.48
C TRP A 20 -0.99 -4.27 -9.35
N LEU A 21 -0.99 -3.66 -8.16
CA LEU A 21 -1.83 -4.06 -7.03
C LEU A 21 -3.29 -3.59 -7.18
N PHE A 22 -3.59 -2.70 -8.14
CA PHE A 22 -4.89 -2.06 -8.28
C PHE A 22 -5.47 -2.19 -9.71
N PRO A 23 -5.61 -3.40 -10.26
CA PRO A 23 -6.13 -3.57 -11.63
C PRO A 23 -7.60 -3.14 -11.78
N GLU A 24 -8.37 -3.04 -10.69
CA GLU A 24 -9.76 -2.58 -10.70
C GLU A 24 -9.93 -1.06 -10.55
N TYR A 25 -8.83 -0.31 -10.38
CA TYR A 25 -8.85 1.13 -10.15
C TYR A 25 -8.15 1.87 -11.30
N ASP A 26 -8.60 3.10 -11.55
CA ASP A 26 -7.81 4.05 -12.31
C ASP A 26 -6.68 4.59 -11.41
N PHE A 27 -5.50 3.99 -11.55
CA PHE A 27 -4.36 4.27 -10.68
C PHE A 27 -3.90 5.74 -10.76
N GLU A 28 -4.10 6.43 -11.88
CA GLU A 28 -3.67 7.83 -12.04
C GLU A 28 -4.53 8.80 -11.22
N THR A 29 -5.80 8.44 -10.98
CA THR A 29 -6.77 9.28 -10.26
C THR A 29 -6.98 8.83 -8.81
N MET A 30 -6.30 7.77 -8.37
CA MET A 30 -6.33 7.33 -6.97
C MET A 30 -5.80 8.42 -6.03
N ASP A 31 -6.64 8.81 -5.07
CA ASP A 31 -6.28 9.69 -3.97
C ASP A 31 -5.81 8.93 -2.73
N LEU A 32 -4.69 9.38 -2.12
CA LEU A 32 -4.07 8.77 -0.94
C LEU A 32 -5.00 8.66 0.28
N GLN A 33 -5.90 9.63 0.49
CA GLN A 33 -6.75 9.64 1.69
C GLN A 33 -8.07 8.91 1.45
N GLN A 34 -8.74 9.19 0.34
CA GLN A 34 -10.01 8.56 -0.02
C GLN A 34 -9.85 7.04 -0.21
N HIS A 35 -8.73 6.61 -0.79
CA HIS A 35 -8.45 5.21 -1.05
C HIS A 35 -7.53 4.57 0.00
N GLN A 36 -7.30 5.22 1.15
CA GLN A 36 -6.34 4.72 2.17
C GLN A 36 -6.59 3.27 2.56
N GLY A 37 -7.86 2.86 2.68
CA GLY A 37 -8.23 1.52 3.12
C GLY A 37 -7.75 0.45 2.15
N VAL A 38 -8.05 0.62 0.85
CA VAL A 38 -7.62 -0.34 -0.18
C VAL A 38 -6.11 -0.30 -0.42
N ILE A 39 -5.48 0.88 -0.29
CA ILE A 39 -4.02 1.01 -0.40
C ILE A 39 -3.32 0.23 0.72
N ILE A 40 -3.77 0.41 1.97
CA ILE A 40 -3.25 -0.32 3.13
C ILE A 40 -3.50 -1.83 2.94
N GLU A 41 -4.73 -2.23 2.59
CA GLU A 41 -5.10 -3.64 2.37
C GLU A 41 -4.18 -4.31 1.36
N ARG A 42 -4.07 -3.76 0.14
CA ARG A 42 -3.34 -4.39 -0.96
C ARG A 42 -1.84 -4.49 -0.71
N ILE A 43 -1.24 -3.46 -0.12
CA ILE A 43 0.20 -3.48 0.19
C ILE A 43 0.50 -4.46 1.34
N LEU A 44 -0.37 -4.56 2.35
CA LEU A 44 -0.20 -5.56 3.40
C LEU A 44 -0.34 -7.00 2.88
N GLU A 45 -1.26 -7.25 1.93
CA GLU A 45 -1.48 -8.58 1.37
C GLU A 45 -0.38 -9.05 0.42
N ARG A 46 0.15 -8.14 -0.44
CA ARG A 46 0.97 -8.53 -1.60
C ARG A 46 2.19 -7.65 -1.85
N GLY A 47 2.40 -6.62 -1.03
CA GLY A 47 3.47 -5.64 -1.22
C GLY A 47 4.86 -6.18 -0.87
N THR A 48 5.88 -5.59 -1.48
CA THR A 48 7.29 -5.85 -1.13
C THR A 48 7.67 -5.12 0.17
N TRP A 49 8.83 -5.47 0.74
CA TRP A 49 9.36 -4.78 1.92
C TRP A 49 9.55 -3.27 1.72
N GLU A 50 9.91 -2.83 0.51
CA GLU A 50 10.08 -1.40 0.21
C GLU A 50 8.74 -0.68 0.14
N GLN A 51 7.72 -1.34 -0.39
CA GLN A 51 6.35 -0.81 -0.47
C GLN A 51 5.71 -0.75 0.92
N LEU A 52 5.97 -1.75 1.78
CA LEU A 52 5.59 -1.71 3.20
C LEU A 52 6.24 -0.54 3.92
N ARG A 53 7.55 -0.30 3.70
CA ARG A 53 8.24 0.85 4.29
C ARG A 53 7.63 2.18 3.84
N TRP A 54 7.29 2.29 2.57
CA TRP A 54 6.57 3.45 2.05
C TRP A 54 5.19 3.61 2.71
N LEU A 55 4.43 2.51 2.86
CA LEU A 55 3.12 2.54 3.50
C LEU A 55 3.20 3.12 4.92
N PHE A 56 4.15 2.65 5.72
CA PHE A 56 4.37 3.19 7.06
C PHE A 56 4.82 4.65 7.07
N ALA A 57 5.64 5.07 6.09
CA ALA A 57 6.02 6.47 5.95
C ALA A 57 4.86 7.38 5.52
N ALA A 58 3.97 6.89 4.65
CA ALA A 58 2.84 7.65 4.11
C ALA A 58 1.68 7.81 5.12
N TYR A 59 1.37 6.75 5.86
CA TYR A 59 0.19 6.71 6.74
C TYR A 59 0.52 6.74 8.24
N GLY A 60 1.75 6.44 8.62
CA GLY A 60 2.18 6.28 10.00
C GLY A 60 1.77 4.92 10.60
N GLU A 61 2.56 4.47 11.57
CA GLU A 61 2.37 3.18 12.24
C GLU A 61 1.01 3.06 12.93
N ASP A 62 0.58 4.10 13.67
CA ASP A 62 -0.68 4.09 14.40
C ASP A 62 -1.89 3.85 13.50
N ARG A 63 -1.89 4.45 12.30
CA ARG A 63 -2.99 4.34 11.34
C ARG A 63 -3.02 2.95 10.71
N VAL A 64 -1.86 2.44 10.28
CA VAL A 64 -1.75 1.09 9.73
C VAL A 64 -2.14 0.05 10.77
N ALA A 65 -1.64 0.17 12.01
CA ALA A 65 -1.99 -0.72 13.11
C ALA A 65 -3.48 -0.67 13.46
N LYS A 66 -4.09 0.53 13.44
CA LYS A 66 -5.54 0.68 13.63
C LYS A 66 -6.31 -0.04 12.53
N TRP A 67 -5.94 0.14 11.26
CA TRP A 67 -6.58 -0.55 10.14
C TRP A 67 -6.50 -2.07 10.30
N VAL A 68 -5.32 -2.61 10.66
CA VAL A 68 -5.12 -4.05 10.91
C VAL A 68 -5.98 -4.55 12.06
N ARG A 69 -6.14 -3.79 13.15
CA ARG A 69 -7.05 -4.19 14.24
C ARG A 69 -8.51 -4.23 13.82
N GLU A 70 -8.92 -3.33 12.93
CA GLU A 70 -10.29 -3.20 12.46
C GLU A 70 -10.63 -4.21 11.33
N HIS A 71 -9.65 -4.59 10.50
CA HIS A 71 -9.87 -5.35 9.27
C HIS A 71 -9.04 -6.65 9.16
N GLY A 72 -8.11 -6.89 10.10
CA GLY A 72 -7.11 -7.95 10.04
C GLY A 72 -7.66 -9.37 10.01
N PHE A 73 -8.90 -9.61 10.46
CA PHE A 73 -9.53 -10.94 10.37
C PHE A 73 -9.70 -11.43 8.92
N ARG A 74 -9.63 -10.55 7.90
CA ARG A 74 -9.67 -10.92 6.48
C ARG A 74 -8.29 -11.18 5.86
N VAL A 75 -7.21 -10.63 6.45
CA VAL A 75 -5.86 -10.65 5.85
C VAL A 75 -5.04 -11.90 6.27
N VAL A 76 -5.39 -12.55 7.39
CA VAL A 76 -4.63 -13.70 7.94
C VAL A 76 -5.14 -15.07 7.46
N LEU A 77 -6.21 -15.13 6.66
CA LEU A 77 -6.76 -16.39 6.12
C LEU A 77 -6.46 -16.54 4.63
N ASN A 78 -5.18 -16.64 4.30
CA ASN A 78 -4.75 -17.34 3.10
C ASN A 78 -3.41 -18.03 3.41
N VAL A 79 -3.48 -19.02 4.30
CA VAL A 79 -2.43 -20.02 4.53
C VAL A 79 -2.79 -21.33 3.84
#